data_AF-A0A956TXA5-F1
#
_entry.id   AF-A0A956TXA5-F1
#
_cell.length_a   1.000
_cell.length_b   1.000
_cell.length_c   1.000
_cell.angle_alpha   90.00
_cell.angle_beta   90.00
_cell.angle_gamma   90.00
#
_symmetry.space_group_name_H-M   'P 1'
#
loop_
_entity.id
_entity.type
_entity.pdbx_description
1 polymer ?
#
loop_
_entity_poly.entity_id
_entity_poly.type
_entity_poly.pdbx_seq_one_letter_code
_entity_poly.pdbx_strand_id
1 'polypeptide(L)'
;MTMEVTVESGDITQVQADVVVVNLFEGVTEPSGGTGAVDAALGHLITDELAQSQAFKGKLGDTLCLHTHGKLPARWVVLVGLGKAEKFDDTAIRRASAAAIQACKTLKAKTVATLVHGAGIGGVAPDTAARLVAEGSVLGHYEFTKRKTGKDAKGEAKPEPLAHQIDRLILLEKHTEKHPEKYEALKQGCQLGLDIAAGVTMARDLVWDSGNHVTPTVLAEAARSLNGGAISVKIYNQEDIEA
;
A
#
# COMPACT_ATOMS: atom_id res chain seq x y z
N MET A 1 15.16 3.34 0.64
CA MET A 1 14.29 4.49 0.95
C MET A 1 12.89 3.94 1.09
N THR A 2 12.21 4.26 2.19
CA THR A 2 10.93 3.67 2.57
C THR A 2 9.82 4.70 2.27
N MET A 3 8.70 4.24 1.71
CA MET A 3 7.51 5.08 1.50
C MET A 3 7.00 5.60 2.86
N GLU A 4 6.78 6.91 2.97
CA GLU A 4 6.15 7.52 4.15
C GLU A 4 4.64 7.22 4.11
N VAL A 5 4.07 6.73 5.22
CA VAL A 5 2.63 6.44 5.31
C VAL A 5 2.03 7.22 6.47
N THR A 6 0.97 7.96 6.18
CA THR A 6 0.32 8.87 7.12
C THR A 6 -1.19 8.66 7.13
N VAL A 7 -1.84 8.89 8.29
CA VAL A 7 -3.29 8.87 8.42
C VAL A 7 -3.78 10.30 8.63
N GLU A 8 -4.64 10.78 7.74
CA GLU A 8 -5.12 12.17 7.73
C GLU A 8 -6.64 12.24 7.77
N SER A 9 -7.14 13.31 8.38
CA SER A 9 -8.54 13.70 8.27
C SER A 9 -8.73 14.55 7.04
N GLY A 10 -9.69 14.21 6.18
CA GLY A 10 -9.96 15.06 5.04
C GLY A 10 -11.02 14.52 4.09
N ASP A 11 -11.35 15.35 3.11
CA ASP A 11 -12.15 14.95 1.97
C ASP A 11 -11.23 14.47 0.84
N ILE A 12 -11.44 13.24 0.39
CA ILE A 12 -10.68 12.62 -0.71
C ILE A 12 -10.76 13.42 -2.01
N THR A 13 -11.78 14.27 -2.18
CA THR A 13 -11.92 15.15 -3.36
C THR A 13 -11.06 16.41 -3.28
N GLN A 14 -10.54 16.76 -2.10
CA GLN A 14 -9.81 18.01 -1.85
C GLN A 14 -8.32 17.80 -1.52
N VAL A 15 -7.87 16.54 -1.39
CA VAL A 15 -6.49 16.21 -1.04
C VAL A 15 -5.51 16.58 -2.16
N GLN A 16 -4.37 17.12 -1.76
CA GLN A 16 -3.23 17.38 -2.65
C GLN A 16 -2.37 16.12 -2.77
N ALA A 17 -2.58 15.35 -3.83
CA ALA A 17 -1.82 14.14 -4.17
C ALA A 17 -1.76 13.98 -5.69
N ASP A 18 -0.82 13.21 -6.23
CA ASP A 18 -0.78 12.95 -7.68
C ASP A 18 -1.94 12.04 -8.12
N VAL A 19 -2.27 11.07 -7.26
CA VAL A 19 -3.28 10.05 -7.49
C VAL A 19 -4.18 9.90 -6.28
N VAL A 20 -5.48 9.83 -6.52
CA VAL A 20 -6.49 9.40 -5.54
C VAL A 20 -6.93 7.98 -5.85
N VAL A 21 -6.92 7.10 -4.85
CA VAL A 21 -7.35 5.71 -4.96
C VAL A 21 -8.72 5.54 -4.30
N VAL A 22 -9.66 5.02 -5.06
CA VAL A 22 -11.00 4.67 -4.62
C VAL A 22 -11.31 3.21 -4.96
N ASN A 23 -12.32 2.64 -4.31
CA ASN A 23 -12.59 1.20 -4.41
C ASN A 23 -14.03 0.91 -4.79
N LEU A 24 -14.24 -0.27 -5.37
CA LEU A 24 -15.55 -0.76 -5.77
C LEU A 24 -15.62 -2.29 -5.66
N PHE A 25 -16.77 -2.80 -5.21
CA PHE A 25 -17.05 -4.25 -5.26
C PHE A 25 -17.47 -4.68 -6.66
N GLU A 26 -17.31 -5.97 -6.93
CA GLU A 26 -17.76 -6.59 -8.18
C GLU A 26 -19.28 -6.42 -8.36
N GLY A 27 -19.68 -5.95 -9.54
CA GLY A 27 -21.09 -5.79 -9.91
C GLY A 27 -21.78 -4.51 -9.41
N VAL A 28 -21.08 -3.65 -8.66
CA VAL A 28 -21.62 -2.33 -8.31
C VAL A 28 -21.55 -1.41 -9.53
N THR A 29 -22.69 -0.84 -9.91
CA THR A 29 -22.79 0.09 -11.05
C THR A 29 -22.94 1.55 -10.62
N GLU A 30 -23.42 1.79 -9.40
CA GLU A 30 -23.62 3.11 -8.82
C GLU A 30 -22.71 3.28 -7.60
N PRO A 31 -21.57 3.97 -7.73
CA PRO A 31 -20.66 4.19 -6.63
C PRO A 31 -21.29 5.06 -5.53
N SER A 32 -21.02 4.72 -4.27
CA SER A 32 -21.45 5.48 -3.10
C SER A 32 -20.29 5.79 -2.17
N GLY A 33 -20.54 6.52 -1.07
CA GLY A 33 -19.51 6.89 -0.10
C GLY A 33 -18.38 7.73 -0.71
N GLY A 34 -17.14 7.42 -0.36
CA GLY A 34 -15.96 8.14 -0.89
C GLY A 34 -15.81 8.01 -2.41
N THR A 35 -16.08 6.83 -2.98
CA THR A 35 -16.04 6.61 -4.43
C THR A 35 -17.13 7.42 -5.14
N GLY A 36 -18.35 7.45 -4.59
CA GLY A 36 -19.45 8.27 -5.12
C GLY A 36 -19.16 9.78 -5.06
N ALA A 37 -18.49 10.26 -4.00
CA ALA A 37 -18.07 11.66 -3.90
C ALA A 37 -17.05 12.03 -5.00
N VAL A 38 -16.08 11.15 -5.27
CA VAL A 38 -15.12 11.32 -6.36
C VAL A 38 -15.82 11.27 -7.72
N ASP A 39 -16.76 10.35 -7.92
CA ASP A 39 -17.53 10.25 -9.16
C ASP A 39 -18.33 11.53 -9.46
N ALA A 40 -19.05 12.04 -8.46
CA ALA A 40 -19.80 13.28 -8.58
C ALA A 40 -18.88 14.47 -8.93
N ALA A 41 -17.71 14.56 -8.29
CA ALA A 41 -16.72 15.60 -8.60
C ALA A 41 -16.13 15.46 -10.02
N LEU A 42 -16.05 14.23 -10.54
CA LEU A 42 -15.64 13.96 -11.92
C LEU A 42 -16.79 14.13 -12.94
N GLY A 43 -18.00 14.48 -12.50
CA GLY A 43 -19.17 14.60 -13.36
C GLY A 43 -19.65 13.24 -13.88
N HIS A 44 -19.68 12.23 -13.01
CA HIS A 44 -20.17 10.88 -13.27
C HIS A 44 -19.34 10.01 -14.23
N LEU A 45 -18.08 10.39 -14.45
CA LEU A 45 -17.17 9.66 -15.33
C LEU A 45 -16.93 8.21 -14.89
N ILE A 46 -16.90 7.92 -13.59
CA ILE A 46 -16.73 6.54 -13.11
C ILE A 46 -17.98 5.73 -13.44
N THR A 47 -19.16 6.27 -13.16
CA THR A 47 -20.44 5.63 -13.51
C THR A 47 -20.55 5.38 -15.02
N ASP A 48 -20.19 6.37 -15.84
CA ASP A 48 -20.21 6.26 -17.31
C ASP A 48 -19.26 5.16 -17.79
N GLU A 49 -18.04 5.11 -17.26
CA GLU A 49 -17.06 4.08 -17.63
C GLU A 49 -17.53 2.69 -17.18
N LEU A 50 -18.13 2.54 -15.99
CA LEU A 50 -18.71 1.27 -15.54
C LEU A 50 -19.86 0.79 -16.45
N ALA A 51 -20.64 1.71 -17.01
CA ALA A 51 -21.76 1.39 -17.90
C ALA A 51 -21.31 1.08 -19.33
N GLN A 52 -20.31 1.80 -19.84
CA GLN A 52 -19.88 1.73 -21.26
C GLN A 52 -18.73 0.74 -21.47
N SER A 53 -17.85 0.61 -20.49
CA SER A 53 -16.60 -0.13 -20.59
C SER A 53 -16.70 -1.45 -19.84
N GLN A 54 -16.47 -2.56 -20.55
CA GLN A 54 -16.28 -3.85 -19.87
C GLN A 54 -14.89 -4.01 -19.24
N ALA A 55 -14.06 -2.97 -19.28
CA ALA A 55 -12.66 -3.02 -18.85
C ALA A 55 -12.51 -3.16 -17.33
N PHE A 56 -13.43 -2.61 -16.53
CA PHE A 56 -13.42 -2.73 -15.08
C PHE A 56 -14.71 -3.37 -14.58
N LYS A 57 -14.59 -4.51 -13.90
CA LYS A 57 -15.76 -5.24 -13.35
C LYS A 57 -15.76 -5.27 -11.82
N GLY A 58 -14.79 -4.62 -11.18
CA GLY A 58 -14.61 -4.64 -9.72
C GLY A 58 -14.08 -5.98 -9.20
N LYS A 59 -13.51 -6.85 -10.04
CA LYS A 59 -12.90 -8.10 -9.55
C LYS A 59 -11.69 -7.78 -8.68
N LEU A 60 -11.32 -8.71 -7.80
CA LEU A 60 -10.23 -8.50 -6.86
C LEU A 60 -8.91 -8.20 -7.58
N GLY A 61 -8.40 -6.99 -7.39
CA GLY A 61 -7.15 -6.52 -8.00
C GLY A 61 -7.30 -5.94 -9.41
N ASP A 62 -8.51 -5.89 -9.97
CA ASP A 62 -8.77 -5.08 -11.17
C ASP A 62 -8.44 -3.62 -10.85
N THR A 63 -7.85 -2.91 -11.81
CA THR A 63 -7.58 -1.47 -11.68
C THR A 63 -8.00 -0.72 -12.93
N LEU A 64 -8.47 0.51 -12.74
CA LEU A 64 -8.83 1.44 -13.81
C LEU A 64 -8.26 2.82 -13.48
N CYS A 65 -7.50 3.40 -14.40
CA CYS A 65 -6.88 4.72 -14.22
C CYS A 65 -7.62 5.75 -15.04
N LEU A 66 -8.16 6.78 -14.39
CA LEU A 66 -8.90 7.87 -15.01
C LEU A 66 -8.17 9.18 -14.79
N HIS A 67 -8.00 9.97 -15.86
CA HIS A 67 -7.44 11.31 -15.73
C HIS A 67 -8.52 12.27 -15.22
N THR A 68 -8.21 13.12 -14.25
CA THR A 68 -9.23 14.00 -13.63
C THR A 68 -9.53 15.25 -14.46
N HIS A 69 -8.64 15.58 -15.40
CA HIS A 69 -8.73 16.77 -16.26
C HIS A 69 -8.90 18.08 -15.46
N GLY A 70 -8.32 18.15 -14.26
CA GLY A 70 -8.36 19.33 -13.40
C GLY A 70 -9.66 19.49 -12.61
N LYS A 71 -10.59 18.52 -12.66
CA LYS A 71 -11.80 18.52 -11.83
C LYS A 71 -11.51 18.23 -10.35
N LEU A 72 -10.37 17.61 -10.06
CA LEU A 72 -9.85 17.36 -8.72
C LEU A 72 -8.43 17.92 -8.62
N PRO A 73 -7.93 18.24 -7.41
CA PRO A 73 -6.52 18.61 -7.22
C PRO A 73 -5.57 17.48 -7.66
N ALA A 74 -5.98 16.22 -7.43
CA ALA A 74 -5.26 15.08 -7.95
C ALA A 74 -5.37 14.94 -9.47
N ARG A 75 -4.27 14.57 -10.12
CA ARG A 75 -4.21 14.44 -11.59
C ARG A 75 -4.88 13.16 -12.09
N TRP A 76 -4.84 12.10 -11.29
CA TRP A 76 -5.40 10.80 -11.62
C TRP A 76 -6.29 10.26 -10.51
N VAL A 77 -7.28 9.47 -10.90
CA VAL A 77 -8.04 8.59 -10.02
C VAL A 77 -7.76 7.15 -10.43
N VAL A 78 -7.41 6.32 -9.46
CA VAL A 78 -7.28 4.86 -9.63
C VAL A 78 -8.45 4.21 -8.92
N LEU A 79 -9.30 3.53 -9.69
CA LEU A 79 -10.28 2.60 -9.15
C LEU A 79 -9.59 1.26 -8.91
N VAL A 80 -9.86 0.64 -7.75
CA VAL A 80 -9.45 -0.73 -7.45
C VAL A 80 -10.63 -1.62 -7.09
N GLY A 81 -10.66 -2.81 -7.69
CA GLY A 81 -11.69 -3.81 -7.44
C GLY A 81 -11.43 -4.61 -6.17
N LEU A 82 -12.45 -4.72 -5.32
CA LEU A 82 -12.41 -5.50 -4.07
C LEU A 82 -12.87 -6.96 -4.26
N GLY A 83 -13.39 -7.31 -5.43
CA GLY A 83 -13.98 -8.62 -5.72
C GLY A 83 -15.42 -8.73 -5.24
N LYS A 84 -15.90 -9.96 -5.06
CA LYS A 84 -17.26 -10.23 -4.57
C LYS A 84 -17.37 -9.89 -3.10
N ALA A 85 -18.41 -9.15 -2.71
CA ALA A 85 -18.65 -8.77 -1.32
C ALA A 85 -18.69 -9.99 -0.36
N GLU A 86 -19.28 -11.10 -0.79
CA GLU A 86 -19.37 -12.36 -0.03
C GLU A 86 -18.01 -13.01 0.27
N LYS A 87 -16.99 -12.69 -0.54
CA LYS A 87 -15.62 -13.22 -0.41
C LYS A 87 -14.65 -12.15 0.11
N PHE A 88 -15.16 -11.01 0.55
CA PHE A 88 -14.34 -9.92 1.03
C PHE A 88 -13.76 -10.29 2.40
N ASP A 89 -12.44 -10.33 2.46
CA ASP A 89 -11.68 -10.70 3.64
C ASP A 89 -10.39 -9.85 3.77
N ASP A 90 -9.62 -10.12 4.82
CA ASP A 90 -8.35 -9.44 5.07
C ASP A 90 -7.36 -9.55 3.91
N THR A 91 -7.39 -10.68 3.20
CA THR A 91 -6.53 -10.94 2.05
C THR A 91 -6.96 -10.10 0.85
N ALA A 92 -8.25 -9.93 0.64
CA ALA A 92 -8.81 -9.07 -0.40
C ALA A 92 -8.35 -7.61 -0.20
N ILE A 93 -8.38 -7.10 1.05
CA ILE A 93 -7.92 -5.74 1.36
C ILE A 93 -6.44 -5.56 1.00
N ARG A 94 -5.57 -6.49 1.45
CA ARG A 94 -4.13 -6.43 1.13
C ARG A 94 -3.87 -6.49 -0.37
N ARG A 95 -4.55 -7.39 -1.08
CA ARG A 95 -4.37 -7.59 -2.53
C ARG A 95 -4.85 -6.39 -3.33
N ALA A 96 -6.01 -5.82 -2.99
CA ALA A 96 -6.50 -4.59 -3.60
C ALA A 96 -5.53 -3.43 -3.37
N SER A 97 -5.08 -3.23 -2.12
CA SER A 97 -4.13 -2.18 -1.78
C SER A 97 -2.81 -2.31 -2.57
N ALA A 98 -2.30 -3.53 -2.69
CA ALA A 98 -1.10 -3.80 -3.49
C ALA A 98 -1.31 -3.49 -4.99
N ALA A 99 -2.45 -3.91 -5.56
CA ALA A 99 -2.79 -3.64 -6.96
C ALA A 99 -2.91 -2.13 -7.23
N ALA A 100 -3.54 -1.39 -6.32
CA ALA A 100 -3.67 0.07 -6.42
C ALA A 100 -2.30 0.76 -6.42
N ILE A 101 -1.40 0.37 -5.50
CA ILE A 101 -0.04 0.91 -5.45
C ILE A 101 0.74 0.60 -6.73
N GLN A 102 0.62 -0.61 -7.27
CA GLN A 102 1.27 -0.98 -8.53
C GLN A 102 0.75 -0.16 -9.71
N ALA A 103 -0.56 0.08 -9.79
CA ALA A 103 -1.13 1.00 -10.78
C ALA A 103 -0.63 2.43 -10.59
N CYS A 104 -0.49 2.92 -9.35
CA CYS A 104 0.09 4.24 -9.08
C CYS A 104 1.56 4.34 -9.53
N LYS A 105 2.34 3.26 -9.41
CA LYS A 105 3.73 3.20 -9.91
C LYS A 105 3.80 3.34 -11.43
N THR A 106 2.88 2.75 -12.19
CA THR A 106 2.87 2.90 -13.67
C THR A 106 2.53 4.33 -14.10
N LEU A 107 1.73 5.04 -13.30
CA LEU A 107 1.43 6.47 -13.46
C LEU A 107 2.57 7.40 -12.97
N LYS A 108 3.66 6.83 -12.43
CA LYS A 108 4.81 7.55 -11.85
C LYS A 108 4.42 8.52 -10.73
N ALA A 109 3.40 8.16 -9.95
CA ALA A 109 2.94 8.94 -8.82
C ALA A 109 4.00 9.01 -7.72
N LYS A 110 4.12 10.18 -7.10
CA LYS A 110 5.00 10.46 -5.96
C LYS A 110 4.21 10.54 -4.66
N THR A 111 3.01 11.10 -4.71
CA THR A 111 2.08 11.14 -3.59
C THR A 111 0.76 10.47 -3.97
N VAL A 112 0.33 9.51 -3.15
CA VAL A 112 -0.92 8.76 -3.34
C VAL A 112 -1.81 8.99 -2.13
N ALA A 113 -3.07 9.32 -2.35
CA ALA A 113 -4.08 9.35 -1.30
C ALA A 113 -5.10 8.24 -1.54
N THR A 114 -5.46 7.48 -0.51
CA THR A 114 -6.41 6.37 -0.62
C THR A 114 -7.46 6.41 0.47
N LEU A 115 -8.66 5.93 0.15
CA LEU A 115 -9.65 5.57 1.17
C LEU A 115 -9.17 4.35 1.95
N VAL A 116 -9.53 4.26 3.23
CA VAL A 116 -9.28 3.05 4.03
C VAL A 116 -10.23 1.94 3.60
N HIS A 117 -9.77 1.06 2.70
CA HIS A 117 -10.56 -0.04 2.15
C HIS A 117 -11.10 -0.94 3.27
N GLY A 118 -12.41 -1.20 3.26
CA GLY A 118 -13.08 -2.04 4.25
C GLY A 118 -13.59 -1.32 5.50
N ALA A 119 -13.03 -0.15 5.85
CA ALA A 119 -13.53 0.70 6.94
C ALA A 119 -14.80 1.47 6.50
N GLY A 120 -15.92 0.76 6.44
CA GLY A 120 -17.19 1.28 5.93
C GLY A 120 -18.08 0.15 5.48
N ILE A 121 -18.44 0.13 4.19
CA ILE A 121 -19.32 -0.90 3.60
C ILE A 121 -18.77 -2.33 3.73
N GLY A 122 -17.46 -2.50 3.93
CA GLY A 122 -16.83 -3.80 4.16
C GLY A 122 -16.92 -4.31 5.60
N GLY A 123 -17.40 -3.49 6.55
CA GLY A 123 -17.66 -3.90 7.93
C GLY A 123 -16.41 -4.24 8.76
N VAL A 124 -15.21 -3.92 8.28
CA VAL A 124 -13.96 -4.21 8.98
C VAL A 124 -13.67 -3.13 10.02
N ALA A 125 -13.19 -3.54 11.19
CA ALA A 125 -12.80 -2.62 12.25
C ALA A 125 -11.74 -1.62 11.74
N PRO A 126 -11.82 -0.32 12.07
CA PRO A 126 -10.96 0.70 11.49
C PRO A 126 -9.45 0.41 11.63
N ASP A 127 -9.02 -0.02 12.82
CA ASP A 127 -7.64 -0.42 13.10
C ASP A 127 -7.19 -1.58 12.19
N THR A 128 -8.03 -2.61 12.04
CA THR A 128 -7.73 -3.76 11.19
C THR A 128 -7.67 -3.35 9.72
N ALA A 129 -8.63 -2.53 9.25
CA ALA A 129 -8.64 -2.05 7.88
C ALA A 129 -7.40 -1.20 7.54
N ALA A 130 -7.04 -0.25 8.41
CA ALA A 130 -5.84 0.58 8.23
C ALA A 130 -4.56 -0.26 8.21
N ARG A 131 -4.45 -1.24 9.11
CA ARG A 131 -3.34 -2.20 9.13
C ARG A 131 -3.20 -2.92 7.79
N LEU A 132 -4.29 -3.49 7.30
CA LEU A 132 -4.29 -4.29 6.07
C LEU A 132 -4.00 -3.44 4.82
N VAL A 133 -4.51 -2.21 4.78
CA VAL A 133 -4.22 -1.25 3.71
C VAL A 133 -2.75 -0.85 3.74
N ALA A 134 -2.19 -0.54 4.91
CA ALA A 134 -0.77 -0.21 5.06
C ALA A 134 0.13 -1.39 4.66
N GLU A 135 -0.15 -2.60 5.17
CA GLU A 135 0.57 -3.84 4.82
C GLU A 135 0.56 -4.07 3.30
N GLY A 136 -0.65 -4.10 2.70
CA GLY A 136 -0.80 -4.35 1.28
C GLY A 136 -0.13 -3.29 0.42
N SER A 137 -0.18 -2.02 0.84
CA SER A 137 0.43 -0.92 0.11
C SER A 137 1.95 -0.96 0.16
N VAL A 138 2.55 -1.16 1.33
CA VAL A 138 4.01 -1.25 1.48
C VAL A 138 4.55 -2.48 0.77
N LEU A 139 3.90 -3.64 0.92
CA LEU A 139 4.31 -4.88 0.25
C LEU A 139 4.04 -4.86 -1.25
N GLY A 140 3.04 -4.09 -1.69
CA GLY A 140 2.80 -3.78 -3.09
C GLY A 140 3.80 -2.78 -3.64
N HIS A 141 4.38 -1.90 -2.82
CA HIS A 141 5.44 -0.99 -3.26
C HIS A 141 6.79 -1.71 -3.41
N TYR A 142 7.05 -2.66 -2.52
CA TYR A 142 8.30 -3.41 -2.40
C TYR A 142 8.78 -4.01 -3.74
N GLU A 143 10.07 -3.81 -4.01
CA GLU A 143 10.76 -4.44 -5.11
C GLU A 143 12.20 -4.71 -4.67
N PHE A 144 12.70 -5.90 -4.99
CA PHE A 144 14.06 -6.26 -4.65
C PHE A 144 15.02 -5.80 -5.72
N THR A 145 15.75 -4.73 -5.41
CA THR A 145 16.71 -4.11 -6.33
C THR A 145 18.16 -4.29 -5.90
N LYS A 146 18.44 -4.92 -4.75
CA LYS A 146 19.82 -5.10 -4.20
C LYS A 146 20.82 -5.71 -5.20
N ARG A 147 20.33 -6.55 -6.12
CA ARG A 147 21.16 -7.25 -7.11
C ARG A 147 21.02 -6.69 -8.53
N LYS A 148 20.22 -5.65 -8.72
CA LYS A 148 20.12 -4.93 -9.99
C LYS A 148 21.21 -3.86 -10.03
N THR A 149 22.04 -3.89 -11.07
CA THR A 149 23.08 -2.88 -11.30
C THR A 149 22.71 -2.04 -12.50
N GLY A 150 22.63 -0.74 -12.29
CA GLY A 150 22.50 0.27 -13.34
C GLY A 150 23.81 1.00 -13.55
N LYS A 151 23.78 1.99 -14.45
CA LYS A 151 24.89 2.94 -14.64
C LYS A 151 24.46 4.33 -14.18
N ASP A 152 25.36 5.07 -13.57
CA ASP A 152 25.13 6.48 -13.25
C ASP A 152 25.34 7.38 -14.49
N ALA A 153 25.18 8.71 -14.32
CA ALA A 153 25.35 9.66 -15.43
C ALA A 153 26.79 9.69 -15.99
N LYS A 154 27.76 9.12 -15.25
CA LYS A 154 29.17 8.99 -15.63
C LYS A 154 29.51 7.59 -16.18
N GLY A 155 28.55 6.69 -16.23
CA GLY A 155 28.73 5.31 -16.70
C GLY A 155 29.25 4.33 -15.64
N GLU A 156 29.36 4.76 -14.38
CA GLU A 156 29.84 3.95 -13.25
C GLU A 156 28.71 3.03 -12.74
N ALA A 157 29.08 1.80 -12.36
CA ALA A 157 28.12 0.84 -11.83
C ALA A 157 27.56 1.32 -10.50
N LYS A 158 26.23 1.42 -10.40
CA LYS A 158 25.51 1.73 -9.16
C LYS A 158 24.33 0.79 -8.97
N PRO A 159 23.84 0.60 -7.72
CA PRO A 159 22.57 -0.08 -7.50
C PRO A 159 21.46 0.60 -8.30
N GLU A 160 20.64 -0.19 -8.98
CA GLU A 160 19.51 0.34 -9.73
C GLU A 160 18.44 0.81 -8.73
N PRO A 161 18.01 2.09 -8.78
CA PRO A 161 16.93 2.55 -7.92
C PRO A 161 15.61 1.86 -8.30
N LEU A 162 14.61 1.96 -7.42
CA LEU A 162 13.24 1.58 -7.76
C LEU A 162 12.83 2.33 -9.04
N ALA A 163 12.30 1.60 -10.03
CA ALA A 163 11.94 2.18 -11.33
C ALA A 163 11.02 3.40 -11.15
N HIS A 164 10.00 3.27 -10.28
CA HIS A 164 9.14 4.36 -9.84
C HIS A 164 8.84 4.23 -8.33
N GLN A 165 9.33 5.20 -7.56
CA GLN A 165 9.14 5.28 -6.11
C GLN A 165 7.99 6.23 -5.78
N ILE A 166 7.06 5.75 -4.95
CA ILE A 166 6.04 6.54 -4.28
C ILE A 166 6.67 6.98 -2.96
N ASP A 167 6.72 8.29 -2.75
CA ASP A 167 7.42 8.87 -1.61
C ASP A 167 6.47 8.97 -0.41
N ARG A 168 5.17 9.22 -0.66
CA ARG A 168 4.15 9.35 0.39
C ARG A 168 2.83 8.70 0.03
N LEU A 169 2.26 7.97 0.99
CA LEU A 169 0.92 7.42 0.99
C LEU A 169 0.09 8.05 2.12
N ILE A 170 -1.10 8.53 1.78
CA ILE A 170 -2.03 9.16 2.72
C ILE A 170 -3.28 8.29 2.81
N LEU A 171 -3.53 7.72 3.99
CA LEU A 171 -4.80 7.05 4.32
C LEU A 171 -5.77 8.11 4.81
N LEU A 172 -6.78 8.40 4.00
CA LEU A 172 -7.80 9.41 4.32
C LEU A 172 -9.04 8.77 4.91
N GLU A 173 -9.52 9.38 5.99
CA GLU A 173 -10.82 9.12 6.58
C GLU A 173 -11.58 10.44 6.77
N LYS A 174 -12.87 10.43 6.43
CA LYS A 174 -13.72 11.62 6.56
C LYS A 174 -14.29 11.68 7.98
N HIS A 175 -14.46 12.89 8.51
CA HIS A 175 -15.14 13.17 9.78
C HIS A 175 -14.46 12.59 11.04
N THR A 176 -13.15 12.41 11.04
CA THR A 176 -12.41 11.92 12.22
C THR A 176 -12.50 12.87 13.42
N GLU A 177 -12.71 14.16 13.19
CA GLU A 177 -12.94 15.15 14.26
C GLU A 177 -14.16 14.84 15.14
N LYS A 178 -15.17 14.14 14.58
CA LYS A 178 -16.37 13.73 15.31
C LYS A 178 -16.22 12.38 16.02
N HIS A 179 -15.17 11.62 15.68
CA HIS A 179 -14.87 10.28 16.17
C HIS A 179 -13.38 10.14 16.44
N PRO A 180 -12.83 10.84 17.45
CA PRO A 180 -11.40 10.80 17.76
C PRO A 180 -10.91 9.38 18.04
N GLU A 181 -11.75 8.52 18.61
CA GLU A 181 -11.48 7.11 18.84
C GLU A 181 -11.22 6.33 17.55
N LYS A 182 -11.99 6.62 16.48
CA LYS A 182 -11.82 5.99 15.17
C LYS A 182 -10.49 6.43 14.54
N TYR A 183 -10.14 7.71 14.69
CA TYR A 183 -8.89 8.25 14.15
C TYR A 183 -7.65 7.62 14.80
N GLU A 184 -7.66 7.50 16.11
CA GLU A 184 -6.55 6.87 16.85
C GLU A 184 -6.47 5.37 16.56
N ALA A 185 -7.61 4.69 16.41
CA ALA A 185 -7.64 3.30 15.96
C ALA A 185 -7.00 3.14 14.56
N LEU A 186 -7.32 4.03 13.61
CA LEU A 186 -6.72 4.03 12.27
C LEU A 186 -5.20 4.25 12.33
N LYS A 187 -4.72 5.19 13.15
CA LYS A 187 -3.27 5.43 13.34
C LYS A 187 -2.56 4.21 13.92
N GLN A 188 -3.11 3.63 14.99
CA GLN A 188 -2.56 2.43 15.63
C GLN A 188 -2.52 1.25 14.66
N GLY A 189 -3.62 1.03 13.93
CA GLY A 189 -3.70 0.03 12.87
C GLY A 189 -2.67 0.24 11.78
N CYS A 190 -2.56 1.46 11.26
CA CYS A 190 -1.56 1.83 10.26
C CYS A 190 -0.15 1.55 10.77
N GLN A 191 0.21 2.00 11.98
CA GLN A 191 1.54 1.77 12.55
C GLN A 191 1.86 0.28 12.68
N LEU A 192 0.91 -0.51 13.21
CA LEU A 192 1.07 -1.96 13.30
C LEU A 192 1.27 -2.60 11.92
N GLY A 193 0.55 -2.13 10.89
CA GLY A 193 0.72 -2.59 9.52
C GLY A 193 2.09 -2.27 8.94
N LEU A 194 2.66 -1.10 9.26
CA LEU A 194 4.02 -0.72 8.88
C LEU A 194 5.07 -1.61 9.55
N ASP A 195 4.91 -1.87 10.85
CA ASP A 195 5.84 -2.72 11.60
C ASP A 195 5.84 -4.16 11.05
N ILE A 196 4.66 -4.70 10.75
CA ILE A 196 4.51 -6.02 10.12
C ILE A 196 5.14 -6.02 8.73
N ALA A 197 4.84 -5.03 7.90
CA ALA A 197 5.41 -4.93 6.56
C ALA A 197 6.94 -4.82 6.60
N ALA A 198 7.51 -4.07 7.56
CA ALA A 198 8.95 -3.97 7.76
C ALA A 198 9.57 -5.33 8.09
N GLY A 199 8.96 -6.10 9.00
CA GLY A 199 9.40 -7.45 9.32
C GLY A 199 9.32 -8.41 8.11
N VAL A 200 8.22 -8.38 7.36
CA VAL A 200 8.04 -9.19 6.15
C VAL A 200 9.06 -8.81 5.07
N THR A 201 9.32 -7.51 4.86
CA THR A 201 10.31 -7.03 3.90
C THR A 201 11.73 -7.43 4.30
N MET A 202 12.08 -7.34 5.58
CA MET A 202 13.37 -7.83 6.09
C MET A 202 13.54 -9.33 5.83
N ALA A 203 12.50 -10.14 6.08
CA ALA A 203 12.52 -11.57 5.79
C ALA A 203 12.67 -11.84 4.28
N ARG A 204 11.93 -11.13 3.43
CA ARG A 204 12.03 -11.25 1.96
C ARG A 204 13.43 -10.92 1.45
N ASP A 205 14.04 -9.88 1.99
CA ASP A 205 15.39 -9.48 1.63
C ASP A 205 16.42 -10.57 1.92
N LEU A 206 16.25 -11.34 3.00
CA LEU A 206 17.12 -12.46 3.34
C LEU A 206 16.82 -13.70 2.47
N VAL A 207 15.56 -13.98 2.18
CA VAL A 207 15.13 -15.16 1.42
C VAL A 207 15.45 -15.04 -0.07
N TRP A 208 15.32 -13.84 -0.64
CA TRP A 208 15.53 -13.62 -2.08
C TRP A 208 17.00 -13.44 -2.46
N ASP A 209 17.88 -13.20 -1.49
CA ASP A 209 19.30 -13.18 -1.76
C ASP A 209 19.87 -14.60 -1.90
N SER A 210 20.95 -14.73 -2.65
CA SER A 210 21.56 -16.05 -2.90
C SER A 210 22.41 -16.51 -1.71
N GLY A 211 22.59 -17.82 -1.55
CA GLY A 211 23.30 -18.42 -0.40
C GLY A 211 24.79 -18.06 -0.28
N ASN A 212 25.40 -17.53 -1.34
CA ASN A 212 26.74 -16.94 -1.28
C ASN A 212 26.76 -15.52 -0.65
N HIS A 213 25.62 -14.86 -0.56
CA HIS A 213 25.45 -13.55 0.09
C HIS A 213 24.82 -13.68 1.48
N VAL A 214 23.80 -14.53 1.63
CA VAL A 214 23.17 -14.82 2.93
C VAL A 214 23.83 -16.04 3.53
N THR A 215 25.01 -15.82 4.10
CA THR A 215 25.78 -16.82 4.84
C THR A 215 25.27 -16.97 6.28
N PRO A 216 25.65 -18.02 7.02
CA PRO A 216 25.31 -18.15 8.43
C PRO A 216 25.71 -16.91 9.27
N THR A 217 26.84 -16.28 8.95
CA THR A 217 27.29 -15.03 9.58
C THR A 217 26.33 -13.88 9.31
N VAL A 218 25.90 -13.69 8.06
CA VAL A 218 24.94 -12.64 7.70
C VAL A 218 23.58 -12.86 8.36
N LEU A 219 23.12 -14.11 8.48
CA LEU A 219 21.91 -14.44 9.24
C LEU A 219 22.06 -14.12 10.73
N ALA A 220 23.22 -14.43 11.32
CA ALA A 220 23.50 -14.09 12.71
C ALA A 220 23.56 -12.57 12.95
N GLU A 221 24.11 -11.81 12.01
CA GLU A 221 24.12 -10.33 12.04
C GLU A 221 22.71 -9.75 11.91
N ALA A 222 21.90 -10.29 10.99
CA ALA A 222 20.51 -9.90 10.83
C ALA A 222 19.72 -10.19 12.12
N ALA A 223 19.91 -11.36 12.74
CA ALA A 223 19.30 -11.67 14.04
C ALA A 223 19.78 -10.71 15.13
N ARG A 224 21.10 -10.43 15.21
CA ARG A 224 21.67 -9.49 16.17
C ARG A 224 21.11 -8.07 16.01
N SER A 225 20.80 -7.63 14.79
CA SER A 225 20.17 -6.33 14.53
C SER A 225 18.78 -6.18 15.16
N LEU A 226 18.11 -7.29 15.47
CA LEU A 226 16.82 -7.32 16.16
C LEU A 226 16.95 -7.28 17.69
N ASN A 227 18.18 -7.37 18.22
CA ASN A 227 18.41 -7.40 19.66
C ASN A 227 18.13 -6.04 20.29
N GLY A 228 17.16 -5.98 21.19
CA GLY A 228 16.71 -4.74 21.83
C GLY A 228 15.23 -4.78 22.20
N GLY A 229 14.84 -3.88 23.11
CA GLY A 229 13.46 -3.82 23.61
C GLY A 229 13.05 -5.13 24.29
N ALA A 230 12.03 -5.80 23.74
CA ALA A 230 11.51 -7.07 24.25
C ALA A 230 12.21 -8.32 23.69
N ILE A 231 13.18 -8.16 22.78
CA ILE A 231 13.85 -9.27 22.08
C ILE A 231 15.28 -9.40 22.60
N SER A 232 15.64 -10.61 23.03
CA SER A 232 17.00 -10.99 23.41
C SER A 232 17.54 -12.02 22.42
N VAL A 233 18.74 -11.77 21.90
CA VAL A 233 19.37 -12.61 20.88
C VAL A 233 20.69 -13.15 21.39
N LYS A 234 20.83 -14.47 21.38
CA LYS A 234 22.09 -15.18 21.65
C LYS A 234 22.51 -15.96 20.41
N ILE A 235 23.75 -15.73 19.97
CA ILE A 235 24.35 -16.43 18.83
C ILE A 235 25.36 -17.43 19.38
N TYR A 236 25.23 -18.69 18.97
CA TYR A 236 26.16 -19.76 19.32
C TYR A 236 27.15 -19.96 18.17
N ASN A 237 28.44 -19.96 18.49
CA ASN A 237 29.49 -20.31 17.56
C ASN A 237 29.75 -21.83 17.61
N GLN A 238 30.64 -22.32 16.76
CA GLN A 238 30.98 -23.75 16.70
C GLN A 238 31.43 -24.30 18.06
N GLU A 239 32.33 -23.60 18.75
CA GLU A 239 32.81 -23.99 20.09
C GLU A 239 31.68 -24.10 21.12
N ASP A 240 30.69 -23.20 21.05
CA ASP A 240 29.54 -23.23 21.97
C ASP A 240 28.55 -24.38 21.67
N ILE A 241 28.56 -24.91 20.43
CA ILE A 241 27.71 -26.02 19.99
C ILE A 241 28.37 -27.37 20.29
N GLU A 242 29.70 -27.43 20.22
CA GLU A 242 30.49 -28.64 20.46
C GLU A 242 30.70 -28.94 21.96
N ALA A 243 30.48 -27.96 22.84
CA ALA A 243 30.59 -28.07 24.30
C ALA A 243 29.33 -28.65 24.97
#